data_AF-N9WJ19-F1
#
_entry.id   AF-N9WJ19-F1
#
_cell.length_a   1.000
_cell.length_b   1.000
_cell.length_c   1.000
_cell.angle_alpha   90.00
_cell.angle_beta   90.00
_cell.angle_gamma   90.00
#
_symmetry.space_group_name_H-M   'P 1'
#
loop_
_entity.id
_entity.type
_entity.pdbx_description
1 polymer ?
#
loop_
_entity_poly.entity_id
_entity_poly.type
_entity_poly.pdbx_seq_one_letter_code
_entity_poly.pdbx_strand_id
1 'polypeptide(L)'
;MLSEAYCIKCGKVLPGKIFIKNNAYCEACIPVVKAYSISHDIDSYSKVLDMRVCDLECKHIMQVDDSCKDIYIDSIKAGFLNIQWGCFRENVSKETENATIEKMIKDGFLKPIRITVTDNHVWADNTHTAISYVRRYGDFVTVKDIPFYICDLTTNPPTIAAEAANIWFDENCISGAIRNAMRLEYLEKNGGRKLNWTIFDLEKQLF
;
A
#
# COMPACT_ATOMS: atom_id res chain seq x y z
N MET A 1 -9.19 10.45 -22.96
CA MET A 1 -9.17 9.01 -22.64
C MET A 1 -7.90 8.43 -23.27
N LEU A 2 -7.07 7.70 -22.53
CA LEU A 2 -5.80 7.18 -23.04
C LEU A 2 -6.09 6.13 -24.15
N SER A 3 -5.60 6.34 -25.38
CA SER A 3 -5.81 5.40 -26.48
C SER A 3 -4.90 4.18 -26.36
N GLU A 4 -3.60 4.41 -26.12
CA GLU A 4 -2.58 3.38 -25.98
C GLU A 4 -1.51 3.79 -24.95
N ALA A 5 -0.84 2.81 -24.35
CA ALA A 5 0.31 2.98 -23.46
C ALA A 5 1.22 1.76 -23.45
N TYR A 6 2.42 1.90 -22.88
CA TYR A 6 3.45 0.86 -22.88
C TYR A 6 3.42 0.08 -21.57
N CYS A 7 3.54 -1.25 -21.65
CA CYS A 7 3.76 -2.09 -20.48
C CYS A 7 5.03 -1.67 -19.75
N ILE A 8 4.94 -1.40 -18.45
CA ILE A 8 6.07 -0.88 -17.66
C ILE A 8 7.24 -1.88 -17.51
N LYS A 9 7.00 -3.16 -17.81
CA LYS A 9 8.01 -4.22 -17.72
C LYS A 9 8.69 -4.57 -19.04
N CYS A 10 7.91 -4.70 -20.13
CA CYS A 10 8.45 -5.17 -21.41
C CYS A 10 8.32 -4.16 -22.57
N GLY A 11 7.74 -2.97 -22.32
CA GLY A 11 7.55 -1.95 -23.36
C GLY A 11 6.53 -2.33 -24.43
N LYS A 12 5.77 -3.43 -24.28
CA LYS A 12 4.71 -3.78 -25.24
C LYS A 12 3.62 -2.71 -25.26
N VAL A 13 3.20 -2.26 -26.45
CA VAL A 13 2.05 -1.35 -26.62
C VAL A 13 0.75 -2.06 -26.24
N LEU A 14 -0.07 -1.40 -25.43
CA LEU A 14 -1.33 -1.87 -24.89
C LEU A 14 -2.44 -0.87 -25.21
N PRO A 15 -3.65 -1.35 -25.56
CA PRO A 15 -4.84 -0.51 -25.54
C PRO A 15 -5.03 0.11 -24.15
N GLY A 16 -5.42 1.38 -24.06
CA GLY A 16 -5.52 2.10 -22.79
C GLY A 16 -6.43 1.42 -21.76
N LYS A 17 -7.52 0.78 -22.20
CA LYS A 17 -8.41 -0.01 -21.32
C LYS A 17 -7.69 -1.19 -20.66
N ILE A 18 -6.83 -1.90 -21.41
CA ILE A 18 -6.03 -3.02 -20.90
C ILE A 18 -4.93 -2.51 -19.99
N PHE A 19 -4.26 -1.41 -20.36
CA PHE A 19 -3.27 -0.75 -19.52
C PHE A 19 -3.84 -0.40 -18.14
N ILE A 20 -5.02 0.23 -18.09
CA ILE A 20 -5.67 0.58 -16.82
C ILE A 20 -6.07 -0.66 -16.03
N LYS A 21 -6.78 -1.62 -16.68
CA LYS A 21 -7.24 -2.86 -16.04
C LYS A 21 -6.10 -3.65 -15.40
N ASN A 22 -4.96 -3.71 -16.07
CA ASN A 22 -3.82 -4.52 -15.64
C ASN A 22 -2.77 -3.72 -14.85
N ASN A 23 -3.10 -2.51 -14.38
CA ASN A 23 -2.19 -1.64 -13.60
C ASN A 23 -0.85 -1.42 -14.31
N ALA A 24 -0.91 -1.02 -15.59
CA ALA A 24 0.23 -0.75 -16.47
C ALA A 24 1.05 -1.98 -16.94
N TYR A 25 0.57 -3.21 -16.70
CA TYR A 25 1.20 -4.44 -17.19
C TYR A 25 0.48 -5.04 -18.41
N CYS A 26 1.23 -5.68 -19.32
CA CYS A 26 0.64 -6.65 -20.24
C CYS A 26 0.32 -7.94 -19.47
N GLU A 27 -0.59 -8.78 -19.97
CA GLU A 27 -1.02 -10.01 -19.28
C GLU A 27 0.16 -10.92 -18.89
N ALA A 28 1.16 -11.07 -19.77
CA ALA A 28 2.35 -11.87 -19.52
C ALA A 28 3.30 -11.27 -18.47
N CYS A 29 3.18 -9.98 -18.15
CA CYS A 29 4.06 -9.28 -17.23
C CYS A 29 3.43 -9.00 -15.87
N ILE A 30 2.13 -9.28 -15.68
CA ILE A 30 1.47 -9.16 -14.37
C ILE A 30 2.24 -10.05 -13.37
N PRO A 31 2.62 -9.53 -12.19
CA PRO A 31 3.29 -10.36 -11.19
C PRO A 31 2.40 -11.54 -10.79
N VAL A 32 2.97 -12.75 -10.85
CA VAL A 32 2.31 -14.00 -10.48
C VAL A 32 2.90 -14.48 -9.17
N VAL A 33 2.05 -14.64 -8.16
CA VAL A 33 2.43 -15.23 -6.87
C VAL A 33 2.38 -16.74 -7.05
N LYS A 34 3.54 -17.41 -7.07
CA LYS A 34 3.64 -18.87 -7.23
C LYS A 34 3.54 -19.62 -5.91
N ALA A 35 4.06 -19.00 -4.85
CA ALA A 35 4.08 -19.51 -3.49
C ALA A 35 4.29 -18.34 -2.53
N TYR A 36 3.89 -18.55 -1.28
CA TYR A 36 4.24 -17.73 -0.13
C TYR A 36 4.27 -18.62 1.11
N SER A 37 5.00 -18.21 2.12
CA SER A 37 5.01 -18.85 3.45
C SER A 37 4.18 -18.04 4.43
N ILE A 38 3.64 -18.70 5.46
CA ILE A 38 3.10 -18.05 6.64
C ILE A 38 4.08 -18.32 7.79
N SER A 39 4.49 -17.25 8.47
CA SER A 39 5.30 -17.31 9.69
C SER A 39 4.52 -16.72 10.85
N HIS A 40 4.71 -17.29 12.03
CA HIS A 40 4.22 -16.74 13.29
C HIS A 40 5.35 -16.17 14.16
N ASP A 41 6.59 -16.20 13.65
CA ASP A 41 7.73 -15.51 14.26
C ASP A 41 7.68 -14.03 13.87
N ILE A 42 6.99 -13.24 14.69
CA ILE A 42 6.90 -11.79 14.55
C ILE A 42 8.10 -11.08 15.19
N ASP A 43 8.78 -11.72 16.15
CA ASP A 43 9.87 -11.11 16.92
C ASP A 43 11.09 -10.82 16.03
N SER A 44 11.29 -11.63 14.98
CA SER A 44 12.25 -11.37 13.90
C SER A 44 12.05 -10.01 13.19
N TYR A 45 10.89 -9.37 13.36
CA TYR A 45 10.55 -8.06 12.77
C TYR A 45 10.56 -6.92 13.79
N SER A 46 11.20 -7.06 14.95
CA SER A 46 11.26 -6.04 16.03
C SER A 46 11.44 -4.60 15.56
N LYS A 47 12.33 -4.36 14.60
CA LYS A 47 12.54 -3.02 14.01
C LYS A 47 11.27 -2.43 13.39
N VAL A 48 10.50 -3.24 12.67
CA VAL A 48 9.21 -2.85 12.08
C VAL A 48 8.16 -2.68 13.16
N LEU A 49 8.16 -3.56 14.17
CA LEU A 49 7.23 -3.52 15.30
C LEU A 49 7.34 -2.23 16.12
N ASP A 50 8.55 -1.72 16.27
CA ASP A 50 8.83 -0.47 17.00
C ASP A 50 8.61 0.80 16.17
N MET A 51 8.34 0.69 14.86
CA MET A 51 8.02 1.86 14.04
C MET A 51 6.68 2.47 14.47
N ARG A 52 6.62 3.81 14.50
CA ARG A 52 5.34 4.51 14.64
C ARG A 52 4.52 4.30 13.37
N VAL A 53 3.21 4.11 13.53
CA VAL A 53 2.30 3.94 12.39
C VAL A 53 2.31 5.16 11.47
N CYS A 54 2.49 6.36 12.05
CA CYS A 54 2.57 7.61 11.31
C CYS A 54 3.83 7.72 10.42
N ASP A 55 4.91 7.01 10.78
CA ASP A 55 6.18 6.99 10.04
C ASP A 55 6.20 5.92 8.93
N LEU A 56 5.22 5.01 8.91
CA LEU A 56 5.08 4.07 7.81
C LEU A 56 4.81 4.82 6.52
N GLU A 57 5.48 4.41 5.45
CA GLU A 57 5.18 4.97 4.14
C GLU A 57 3.75 4.63 3.73
N CYS A 58 3.16 5.45 2.86
CA CYS A 58 1.90 5.15 2.23
C CYS A 58 1.96 5.53 0.76
N LYS A 59 1.21 4.79 -0.05
CA LYS A 59 1.12 5.09 -1.48
C LYS A 59 0.14 6.25 -1.72
N HIS A 60 -0.91 6.36 -0.92
CA HIS A 60 -2.03 7.21 -1.26
C HIS A 60 -1.78 8.70 -1.02
N ILE A 61 -2.40 9.51 -1.88
CA ILE A 61 -2.43 10.97 -1.77
C ILE A 61 -3.88 11.45 -1.88
N MET A 62 -4.26 12.47 -1.12
CA MET A 62 -5.60 13.06 -1.21
C MET A 62 -5.65 14.12 -2.31
N GLN A 63 -4.68 15.03 -2.29
CA GLN A 63 -4.54 16.10 -3.27
C GLN A 63 -3.10 16.13 -3.80
N VAL A 64 -2.94 16.28 -5.12
CA VAL A 64 -1.62 16.47 -5.71
C VAL A 64 -1.21 17.92 -5.53
N ASP A 65 -0.13 18.14 -4.80
CA ASP A 65 0.54 19.43 -4.63
C ASP A 65 2.05 19.25 -4.80
N ASP A 66 2.82 20.34 -4.67
CA ASP A 66 4.28 20.31 -4.88
C ASP A 66 5.02 19.39 -3.89
N SER A 67 4.44 19.09 -2.72
CA SER A 67 5.07 18.20 -1.72
C SER A 67 5.00 16.72 -2.10
N CYS A 68 4.00 16.34 -2.90
CA CYS A 68 3.73 14.93 -3.24
C CYS A 68 3.79 14.64 -4.75
N LYS A 69 4.02 15.66 -5.58
CA LYS A 69 4.02 15.54 -7.05
C LYS A 69 4.99 14.49 -7.58
N ASP A 70 6.19 14.42 -7.03
CA ASP A 70 7.19 13.44 -7.47
C ASP A 70 6.78 12.01 -7.08
N ILE A 71 6.25 11.83 -5.87
CA ILE A 71 5.67 10.55 -5.41
C ILE A 71 4.50 10.12 -6.29
N TYR A 72 3.63 11.07 -6.67
CA TYR A 72 2.54 10.82 -7.61
C TYR A 72 3.06 10.30 -8.95
N ILE A 73 4.04 11.00 -9.54
CA ILE A 73 4.63 10.63 -10.82
C ILE A 73 5.27 9.23 -10.74
N ASP A 74 6.06 8.97 -9.70
CA ASP A 74 6.71 7.69 -9.48
C ASP A 74 5.69 6.57 -9.30
N SER A 75 4.62 6.82 -8.55
CA SER A 75 3.51 5.87 -8.37
C SER A 75 2.81 5.52 -9.67
N ILE A 76 2.57 6.51 -10.54
CA ILE A 76 2.00 6.28 -11.87
C ILE A 76 2.95 5.45 -12.74
N LYS A 77 4.26 5.73 -12.72
CA LYS A 77 5.28 4.92 -13.41
C LYS A 77 5.31 3.47 -12.90
N ALA A 78 4.94 3.25 -11.64
CA ALA A 78 4.83 1.92 -11.03
C ALA A 78 3.61 1.13 -11.47
N GLY A 79 2.67 1.79 -12.15
CA GLY A 79 1.36 1.25 -12.44
C GLY A 79 0.34 1.40 -11.31
N PHE A 80 0.60 2.19 -10.26
CA PHE A 80 -0.44 2.59 -9.29
C PHE A 80 -1.26 3.74 -9.85
N LEU A 81 -2.16 3.41 -10.77
CA LEU A 81 -3.03 4.39 -11.40
C LEU A 81 -4.11 4.92 -10.43
N ASN A 82 -4.25 4.27 -9.27
CA ASN A 82 -5.26 4.55 -8.25
C ASN A 82 -4.66 5.14 -6.97
N ILE A 83 -3.54 5.82 -7.13
CA ILE A 83 -2.78 6.40 -6.03
C ILE A 83 -3.54 7.53 -5.34
N GLN A 84 -4.25 8.34 -6.13
CA GLN A 84 -5.09 9.40 -5.59
C GLN A 84 -6.39 8.83 -5.02
N TRP A 85 -6.74 9.24 -3.80
CA TRP A 85 -8.03 8.93 -3.21
C TRP A 85 -9.16 9.47 -4.08
N GLY A 86 -10.19 8.64 -4.25
CA GLY A 86 -11.32 8.98 -5.12
C GLY A 86 -11.07 8.83 -6.62
N CYS A 87 -9.88 8.44 -7.08
CA CYS A 87 -9.55 8.37 -8.52
C CYS A 87 -10.59 7.60 -9.37
N PHE A 88 -11.23 6.57 -8.81
CA PHE A 88 -12.28 5.79 -9.49
C PHE A 88 -13.69 5.99 -8.94
N ARG A 89 -13.89 6.94 -8.03
CA ARG A 89 -15.17 7.16 -7.34
C ARG A 89 -15.62 8.60 -7.54
N GLU A 90 -16.80 8.77 -8.12
CA GLU A 90 -17.43 10.09 -8.18
C GLU A 90 -17.73 10.60 -6.77
N ASN A 91 -17.62 11.92 -6.57
CA ASN A 91 -17.96 12.61 -5.32
C ASN A 91 -17.14 12.20 -4.09
N VAL A 92 -15.91 11.71 -4.27
CA VAL A 92 -14.97 11.56 -3.16
C VAL A 92 -14.29 12.89 -2.89
N SER A 93 -14.48 13.38 -1.68
CA SER A 93 -13.82 14.55 -1.11
C SER A 93 -13.09 14.19 0.18
N LYS A 94 -12.26 15.12 0.66
CA LYS A 94 -11.58 15.03 1.95
C LYS A 94 -12.58 14.75 3.08
N GLU A 95 -13.75 15.40 3.04
CA GLU A 95 -14.83 15.20 4.01
C GLU A 95 -15.38 13.77 3.97
N THR A 96 -15.56 13.19 2.78
CA THR A 96 -16.07 11.81 2.65
C THR A 96 -15.06 10.75 3.12
N GLU A 97 -13.77 10.98 2.87
CA GLU A 97 -12.71 10.08 3.33
C GLU A 97 -12.54 10.19 4.85
N ASN A 98 -12.59 11.41 5.40
CA ASN A 98 -12.66 11.63 6.85
C ASN A 98 -13.88 10.96 7.47
N ALA A 99 -15.08 11.11 6.89
CA ALA A 99 -16.28 10.45 7.40
C ALA A 99 -16.16 8.92 7.40
N THR A 100 -15.45 8.35 6.42
CA THR A 100 -15.16 6.91 6.39
C THR A 100 -14.25 6.50 7.55
N ILE A 101 -13.18 7.26 7.79
CA ILE A 101 -12.26 7.02 8.92
C ILE A 101 -12.97 7.18 10.26
N GLU A 102 -13.73 8.26 10.46
CA GLU A 102 -14.48 8.50 11.70
C GLU A 102 -15.55 7.43 11.94
N LYS A 103 -16.17 6.91 10.87
CA LYS A 103 -17.07 5.77 10.99
C LYS A 103 -16.34 4.51 11.44
N MET A 104 -15.19 4.20 10.87
CA MET A 104 -14.35 3.08 11.33
C MET A 104 -14.01 3.24 12.81
N ILE A 105 -13.67 4.47 13.24
CA ILE A 105 -13.37 4.83 14.63
C ILE A 105 -14.58 4.52 15.53
N LYS A 106 -15.73 5.12 15.21
CA LYS A 106 -16.98 4.98 15.96
C LYS A 106 -17.47 3.54 16.08
N ASP A 107 -17.34 2.76 15.00
CA ASP A 107 -17.81 1.37 14.96
C ASP A 107 -16.86 0.39 15.69
N GLY A 108 -15.73 0.87 16.22
CA GLY A 108 -14.74 -0.02 16.83
C GLY A 108 -14.11 -0.99 15.82
N PHE A 109 -14.04 -0.62 14.54
CA PHE A 109 -13.49 -1.47 13.50
C PHE A 109 -11.97 -1.59 13.64
N LEU A 110 -11.49 -2.74 14.13
CA LEU A 110 -10.08 -3.04 14.41
C LEU A 110 -9.50 -4.01 13.37
N LYS A 111 -9.42 -3.58 12.12
CA LYS A 111 -8.84 -4.39 11.04
C LYS A 111 -7.31 -4.35 11.09
N PRO A 112 -6.60 -5.49 10.90
CA PRO A 112 -5.15 -5.49 10.81
C PRO A 112 -4.59 -4.56 9.73
N ILE A 113 -3.54 -3.79 10.05
CA ILE A 113 -2.75 -3.09 9.03
C ILE A 113 -1.91 -4.10 8.27
N ARG A 114 -1.87 -3.95 6.95
CA ARG A 114 -0.98 -4.71 6.06
C ARG A 114 0.30 -3.91 5.90
N ILE A 115 1.35 -4.40 6.53
CA ILE A 115 2.67 -3.79 6.45
C ILE A 115 3.43 -4.54 5.37
N THR A 116 3.95 -3.86 4.36
CA THR A 116 4.87 -4.51 3.41
C THR A 116 6.28 -4.10 3.72
N VAL A 117 7.19 -5.06 3.61
CA VAL A 117 8.62 -4.85 3.75
C VAL A 117 9.29 -5.21 2.43
N THR A 118 10.09 -4.29 1.91
CA THR A 118 11.06 -4.52 0.83
C THR A 118 12.46 -4.24 1.33
N ASP A 119 13.47 -4.37 0.48
CA ASP A 119 14.87 -4.10 0.85
C ASP A 119 15.07 -2.66 1.38
N ASN A 120 14.25 -1.71 0.91
CA ASN A 120 14.46 -0.28 1.18
C ASN A 120 13.28 0.39 1.91
N HIS A 121 12.09 -0.22 1.91
CA HIS A 121 10.88 0.47 2.35
C HIS A 121 10.00 -0.39 3.27
N VAL A 122 9.33 0.29 4.20
CA VAL A 122 8.30 -0.27 5.08
C VAL A 122 7.08 0.62 5.02
N TRP A 123 5.93 0.06 4.65
CA TRP A 123 4.77 0.88 4.31
C TRP A 123 3.43 0.23 4.73
N ALA A 124 2.38 1.04 4.84
CA ALA A 124 1.03 0.60 5.17
C ALA A 124 0.12 0.63 3.92
N ASP A 125 -0.37 -0.54 3.49
CA ASP A 125 -1.14 -0.67 2.24
C ASP A 125 -2.65 -0.34 2.39
N ASN A 126 -3.21 -0.43 3.60
CA ASN A 126 -4.60 -0.06 3.90
C ASN A 126 -4.67 1.23 4.72
N THR A 127 -4.48 2.34 4.02
CA THR A 127 -4.22 3.65 4.61
C THR A 127 -5.35 4.21 5.48
N HIS A 128 -6.62 4.01 5.13
CA HIS A 128 -7.75 4.38 6.01
C HIS A 128 -7.67 3.72 7.39
N THR A 129 -7.26 2.45 7.42
CA THR A 129 -7.09 1.70 8.67
C THR A 129 -5.93 2.24 9.48
N ALA A 130 -4.79 2.51 8.83
CA ALA A 130 -3.63 3.10 9.47
C ALA A 130 -3.94 4.46 10.13
N ILE A 131 -4.58 5.35 9.39
CA ILE A 131 -5.00 6.66 9.91
C ILE A 131 -5.98 6.49 11.07
N SER A 132 -6.95 5.57 10.96
CA SER A 132 -7.91 5.33 12.05
C SER A 132 -7.21 4.93 13.36
N TYR A 133 -6.10 4.19 13.29
CA TYR A 133 -5.32 3.84 14.47
C TYR A 133 -4.54 5.02 15.03
N VAL A 134 -3.90 5.83 14.16
CA VAL A 134 -3.23 7.07 14.57
C VAL A 134 -4.21 8.01 15.28
N ARG A 135 -5.42 8.21 14.74
CA ARG A 135 -6.45 9.06 15.38
C ARG A 135 -7.00 8.49 16.69
N ARG A 136 -7.10 7.16 16.82
CA ARG A 136 -7.57 6.51 18.06
C ARG A 136 -6.56 6.60 19.20
N TYR A 137 -5.29 6.38 18.89
CA TYR A 137 -4.26 6.07 19.89
C TYR A 137 -3.16 7.14 19.96
N GLY A 138 -3.18 8.12 19.05
CA GLY A 138 -2.23 9.23 18.98
C GLY A 138 -1.02 8.93 18.10
N ASP A 139 -0.23 9.97 17.84
CA ASP A 139 0.90 9.96 16.89
C ASP A 139 2.06 9.04 17.29
N PHE A 140 2.08 8.56 18.54
CA PHE A 140 3.12 7.67 19.07
C PHE A 140 2.75 6.19 18.99
N VAL A 141 1.56 5.84 18.49
CA VAL A 141 1.16 4.45 18.31
C VAL A 141 2.16 3.74 17.38
N THR A 142 2.66 2.59 17.84
CA THR A 142 3.59 1.76 17.09
C THR A 142 2.89 0.57 16.44
N VAL A 143 3.58 -0.10 15.52
CA VAL A 143 3.04 -1.29 14.85
C VAL A 143 2.64 -2.38 15.83
N LYS A 144 3.43 -2.63 16.89
CA LYS A 144 3.08 -3.63 17.91
C LYS A 144 1.87 -3.29 18.78
N ASP A 145 1.44 -2.03 18.79
CA ASP A 145 0.30 -1.58 19.61
C ASP A 145 -1.06 -1.87 18.94
N ILE A 146 -1.05 -2.35 17.69
CA ILE A 146 -2.25 -2.54 16.87
C ILE A 146 -2.26 -3.93 16.21
N PRO A 147 -3.42 -4.41 15.74
CA PRO A 147 -3.47 -5.56 14.84
C PRO A 147 -2.69 -5.29 13.55
N PHE A 148 -1.81 -6.21 13.16
CA PHE A 148 -1.04 -6.13 11.92
C PHE A 148 -0.71 -7.50 11.35
N TYR A 149 -0.29 -7.50 10.08
CA TYR A 149 0.54 -8.55 9.52
C TYR A 149 1.55 -7.94 8.56
N ILE A 150 2.67 -8.63 8.38
CA ILE A 150 3.78 -8.23 7.53
C ILE A 150 3.76 -9.09 6.26
N CYS A 151 3.85 -8.45 5.11
CA CYS A 151 4.12 -9.03 3.81
C CYS A 151 5.57 -8.72 3.47
N ASP A 152 6.46 -9.65 3.78
CA ASP A 152 7.89 -9.52 3.57
C ASP A 152 8.29 -10.06 2.19
N LEU A 153 8.71 -9.15 1.30
CA LEU A 153 9.21 -9.48 -0.04
C LEU A 153 10.73 -9.71 -0.07
N THR A 154 11.45 -9.48 1.02
CA THR A 154 12.89 -9.74 1.11
C THR A 154 13.20 -11.25 1.17
N THR A 155 12.18 -12.07 1.42
CA THR A 155 12.23 -13.52 1.40
C THR A 155 11.74 -14.11 0.08
N ASN A 156 12.25 -15.29 -0.29
CA ASN A 156 11.83 -16.01 -1.49
C ASN A 156 11.53 -17.49 -1.17
N PRO A 157 10.25 -17.93 -1.20
CA PRO A 157 9.07 -17.13 -1.56
C PRO A 157 8.76 -16.03 -0.51
N PRO A 158 7.94 -15.01 -0.86
CA PRO A 158 7.51 -14.00 0.10
C PRO A 158 6.89 -14.60 1.35
N THR A 159 7.11 -13.95 2.49
CA THR A 159 6.61 -14.40 3.79
C THR A 159 5.50 -13.49 4.29
N ILE A 160 4.39 -14.08 4.74
CA ILE A 160 3.38 -13.41 5.54
C ILE A 160 3.66 -13.71 7.00
N ALA A 161 4.16 -12.72 7.75
CA ALA A 161 4.38 -12.84 9.19
C ALA A 161 3.22 -12.20 9.96
N ALA A 162 2.53 -12.98 10.78
CA ALA A 162 1.36 -12.53 11.52
C ALA A 162 1.13 -13.36 12.78
N GLU A 163 0.56 -12.74 13.81
CA GLU A 163 -0.18 -13.51 14.81
C GLU A 163 -1.41 -14.17 14.16
N ALA A 164 -1.74 -15.39 14.57
CA ALA A 164 -2.87 -16.13 14.00
C ALA A 164 -4.20 -15.35 14.07
N ALA A 165 -4.40 -14.57 15.13
CA ALA A 165 -5.58 -13.73 15.33
C ALA A 165 -5.73 -12.59 14.30
N ASN A 166 -4.64 -12.20 13.63
CA ASN A 166 -4.60 -11.09 12.67
C ASN A 166 -4.71 -11.54 11.20
N ILE A 167 -4.86 -12.84 10.94
CA ILE A 167 -5.03 -13.37 9.58
C ILE A 167 -6.53 -13.32 9.23
N TRP A 168 -6.97 -12.22 8.61
CA TRP A 168 -8.38 -11.95 8.31
C TRP A 168 -8.75 -12.15 6.84
N PHE A 169 -7.96 -12.92 6.08
CA PHE A 169 -8.08 -12.97 4.61
C PHE A 169 -7.93 -14.38 4.06
N ASP A 170 -8.52 -14.57 2.88
CA ASP A 170 -8.33 -15.77 2.08
C ASP A 170 -7.04 -15.70 1.23
N GLU A 171 -6.73 -16.80 0.56
CA GLU A 171 -5.56 -16.93 -0.33
C GLU A 171 -5.57 -15.88 -1.46
N ASN A 172 -6.74 -15.49 -1.96
CA ASN A 172 -6.88 -14.47 -3.00
C ASN A 172 -6.46 -13.09 -2.49
N CYS A 173 -6.85 -12.76 -1.27
CA CYS A 173 -6.50 -11.50 -0.62
C CYS A 173 -5.00 -11.43 -0.33
N ILE A 174 -4.38 -12.51 0.16
CA ILE A 174 -2.93 -12.59 0.38
C ILE A 174 -2.18 -12.44 -0.94
N SER A 175 -2.56 -13.22 -1.96
CA SER A 175 -1.94 -13.16 -3.28
C SER A 175 -2.10 -11.79 -3.94
N GLY A 176 -3.25 -11.12 -3.73
CA GLY A 176 -3.50 -9.77 -4.19
C GLY A 176 -2.58 -8.74 -3.51
N ALA A 177 -2.38 -8.86 -2.19
CA ALA A 177 -1.48 -8.01 -1.42
C ALA A 177 -0.02 -8.18 -1.88
N ILE A 178 0.46 -9.42 -1.97
CA ILE A 178 1.81 -9.72 -2.46
C ILE A 178 1.99 -9.18 -3.88
N ARG A 179 1.02 -9.39 -4.78
CA ARG A 179 1.08 -8.87 -6.15
C ARG A 179 1.19 -7.35 -6.20
N ASN A 180 0.46 -6.64 -5.34
CA ASN A 180 0.57 -5.18 -5.24
C ASN A 180 1.96 -4.77 -4.77
N ALA A 181 2.47 -5.43 -3.73
CA ALA A 181 3.81 -5.20 -3.19
C ALA A 181 4.92 -5.41 -4.24
N MET A 182 4.85 -6.49 -5.03
CA MET A 182 5.82 -6.81 -6.07
C MET A 182 5.92 -5.73 -7.17
N ARG A 183 4.87 -4.93 -7.40
CA ARG A 183 4.90 -3.84 -8.39
C ARG A 183 5.80 -2.68 -7.94
N LEU A 184 5.91 -2.43 -6.63
CA LEU A 184 6.77 -1.36 -6.11
C LEU A 184 8.19 -1.84 -6.01
N GLU A 185 8.37 -3.07 -5.53
CA GLU A 185 9.68 -3.71 -5.52
C GLU A 185 10.31 -3.68 -6.92
N TYR A 186 9.50 -3.91 -7.97
CA TYR A 186 9.95 -3.71 -9.34
C TYR A 186 10.45 -2.29 -9.62
N LEU A 187 9.73 -1.24 -9.22
CA LEU A 187 10.21 0.13 -9.40
C LEU A 187 11.46 0.45 -8.60
N GLU A 188 11.51 0.02 -7.34
CA GLU A 188 12.66 0.21 -6.46
C GLU A 188 13.92 -0.36 -7.11
N LYS A 189 13.83 -1.59 -7.65
CA LYS A 189 14.90 -2.26 -8.39
C LYS A 189 15.25 -1.59 -9.73
N ASN A 190 14.36 -0.77 -10.29
CA ASN A 190 14.56 -0.07 -11.55
C ASN A 190 14.73 1.46 -11.39
N GLY A 191 15.04 1.92 -10.16
CA GLY A 191 15.37 3.33 -9.88
C GLY A 191 14.20 4.31 -9.98
N GLY A 192 12.97 3.80 -9.95
CA GLY A 192 11.74 4.55 -10.20
C GLY A 192 11.01 5.06 -8.97
N ARG A 193 11.45 4.72 -7.75
CA ARG A 193 10.89 5.23 -6.49
C ARG A 193 12.02 5.81 -5.64
N LYS A 194 11.93 7.09 -5.29
CA LYS A 194 13.03 7.81 -4.61
C LYS A 194 12.63 8.59 -3.36
N LEU A 195 11.37 8.52 -2.93
CA LEU A 195 10.83 9.37 -1.87
C LEU A 195 9.93 8.59 -0.89
N ASN A 196 9.95 9.03 0.36
CA ASN A 196 9.19 8.46 1.48
C ASN A 196 8.00 9.38 1.76
N TRP A 197 6.83 9.05 1.21
CA TRP A 197 5.55 9.70 1.58
C TRP A 197 4.90 8.88 2.68
N THR A 198 4.56 9.50 3.81
CA THR A 198 4.15 8.76 5.01
C THR A 198 2.66 8.84 5.30
N ILE A 199 2.19 8.01 6.23
CA ILE A 199 0.85 8.14 6.82
C ILE A 199 0.65 9.53 7.41
N PHE A 200 1.67 10.09 8.07
CA PHE A 200 1.62 11.45 8.60
C PHE A 200 1.42 12.51 7.52
N ASP A 201 2.09 12.39 6.37
CA ASP A 201 1.96 13.36 5.27
C ASP A 201 0.57 13.32 4.64
N LEU A 202 0.03 12.12 4.41
CA LEU A 202 -1.34 11.99 3.94
C LEU A 202 -2.35 12.52 4.97
N GLU A 203 -2.14 12.23 6.24
CA GLU A 203 -3.03 12.69 7.29
C GLU A 203 -3.12 14.22 7.35
N LYS A 204 -2.01 14.94 7.12
CA LYS A 204 -2.04 16.40 6.97
C LYS A 204 -2.94 16.88 5.82
N GLN A 205 -3.00 16.15 4.70
CA GLN A 205 -3.89 16.50 3.60
C GLN A 205 -5.37 16.25 3.94
N LEU A 206 -5.64 15.50 5.01
CA LEU A 206 -6.98 15.26 5.55
C LEU A 206 -7.39 16.23 6.66
N PHE A 207 -6.50 17.13 7.07
CA PHE A 207 -6.79 18.25 7.98
C PHE A 207 -7.00 19.58 7.26
#